data_AF-A0A8H3HS99-F1
#
_entry.id   AF-A0A8H3HS99-F1
#
_cell.length_a   1.000
_cell.length_b   1.000
_cell.length_c   1.000
_cell.angle_alpha   90.00
_cell.angle_beta   90.00
_cell.angle_gamma   90.00
#
_symmetry.space_group_name_H-M   'P 1'
#
loop_
_entity.id
_entity.type
_entity.pdbx_description
1 polymer ?
#
loop_
_entity_poly.entity_id
_entity_poly.type
_entity_poly.pdbx_seq_one_letter_code
_entity_poly.pdbx_strand_id
1 'polypeptide(L)'
;MGRRVLHTYLMTFFHAHTILTPTPPLTQPPSDPPADLKISQLPSPNDTLEQNWDNLSDMVLHTRALGEHVGAAWQLEKVMRWVPNFDHHIDPSGTRAGEGGSPGLYKIRGTTVEAVVGGVFYQFGGVAAHRLFHTRILPHLAFLLPTEYRKPVEAACKRLGGPSVPILLPSQLPHQQLKNTGATSV
;
A
#
# COMPACT_ATOMS: atom_id res chain seq x y z
N MET A 1 1.73 -0.44 15.37
CA MET A 1 1.62 -1.77 14.74
C MET A 1 1.27 -1.70 13.26
N GLY A 2 0.12 -1.11 12.86
CA GLY A 2 -0.30 -1.14 11.44
C GLY A 2 0.66 -0.47 10.46
N ARG A 3 1.34 0.62 10.83
CA ARG A 3 2.44 1.18 10.03
C ARG A 3 3.49 0.14 9.65
N ARG A 4 3.99 -0.62 10.64
CA ARG A 4 5.00 -1.67 10.40
C ARG A 4 4.46 -2.73 9.44
N VAL A 5 3.21 -3.14 9.63
CA VAL A 5 2.53 -4.11 8.75
C VAL A 5 2.45 -3.60 7.30
N LEU A 6 2.08 -2.32 7.11
CA LEU A 6 2.04 -1.69 5.79
C LEU A 6 3.41 -1.63 5.13
N HIS A 7 4.45 -1.19 5.84
CA HIS A 7 5.82 -1.16 5.31
C HIS A 7 6.29 -2.56 4.92
N THR A 8 6.06 -3.57 5.78
CA THR A 8 6.44 -4.95 5.48
C THR A 8 5.77 -5.47 4.21
N TYR A 9 4.46 -5.25 4.03
CA TYR A 9 3.77 -5.71 2.81
C TYR A 9 4.17 -4.94 1.57
N LEU A 10 4.43 -3.63 1.66
CA LEU A 10 4.92 -2.86 0.52
C LEU A 10 6.33 -3.27 0.11
N MET A 11 7.24 -3.48 1.08
CA MET A 11 8.59 -4.01 0.82
C MET A 11 8.53 -5.40 0.18
N THR A 12 7.72 -6.30 0.73
CA THR A 12 7.54 -7.65 0.17
C THR A 12 7.01 -7.58 -1.26
N PHE A 13 6.09 -6.64 -1.53
CA PHE A 13 5.57 -6.40 -2.87
C PHE A 13 6.64 -5.90 -3.84
N PHE A 14 7.49 -4.95 -3.41
CA PHE A 14 8.61 -4.50 -4.24
C PHE A 14 9.55 -5.64 -4.56
N HIS A 15 10.05 -6.36 -3.54
CA HIS A 15 10.94 -7.51 -3.75
C HIS A 15 10.37 -8.58 -4.68
N ALA A 16 9.06 -8.84 -4.61
CA ALA A 16 8.41 -9.83 -5.48
C ALA A 16 8.32 -9.38 -6.95
N HIS A 17 8.42 -8.08 -7.24
CA HIS A 17 8.27 -7.52 -8.58
C HIS A 17 9.49 -6.73 -9.06
N THR A 18 10.57 -6.69 -8.28
CA THR A 18 11.87 -6.25 -8.76
C THR A 18 12.39 -7.34 -9.70
N ILE A 19 12.45 -7.03 -10.98
CA ILE A 19 13.05 -7.91 -11.97
C ILE A 19 14.55 -7.89 -11.67
N LEU A 20 15.05 -8.88 -10.93
CA LEU A 20 16.47 -9.21 -11.00
C LEU A 20 16.74 -9.50 -12.47
N THR A 21 17.52 -8.63 -13.11
CA THR A 21 17.98 -8.81 -14.48
C THR A 21 18.43 -10.27 -14.62
N PRO A 22 17.85 -11.07 -15.53
CA PRO A 22 18.18 -12.47 -15.62
C PRO A 22 19.68 -12.59 -15.87
N THR A 23 20.37 -13.31 -14.99
CA THR A 23 21.75 -13.74 -15.20
C THR A 23 21.81 -14.38 -16.59
N PRO A 24 22.72 -13.96 -17.48
CA PRO A 24 22.86 -14.61 -18.78
C PRO A 24 23.09 -16.11 -18.56
N PRO A 25 22.47 -16.98 -19.40
CA PRO A 25 22.58 -18.42 -19.22
C PRO A 25 24.04 -18.87 -19.29
N LEU A 26 24.49 -19.62 -18.27
CA LEU A 26 25.82 -20.22 -18.16
C LEU A 26 26.05 -21.37 -19.17
N THR A 27 25.73 -21.17 -20.46
CA THR A 27 25.78 -22.26 -21.46
C THR A 27 26.49 -21.88 -22.77
N GLN A 28 27.42 -20.93 -22.75
CA GLN A 28 28.39 -20.80 -23.85
C GLN A 28 29.72 -21.50 -23.48
N PRO A 29 30.18 -22.49 -24.27
CA PRO A 29 31.54 -23.02 -24.14
C PRO A 29 32.58 -21.92 -24.47
N PRO A 30 33.84 -22.06 -24.01
CA PRO A 30 34.85 -21.02 -24.11
C PRO A 30 35.26 -20.84 -25.59
N SER A 31 34.62 -19.89 -26.27
CA SER A 31 35.15 -19.31 -27.49
C SER A 31 35.85 -18.01 -27.12
N ASP A 32 37.03 -17.80 -27.71
CA ASP A 32 38.05 -16.82 -27.37
C ASP A 32 37.52 -15.46 -26.86
N PRO A 33 38.18 -14.85 -25.86
CA PRO A 33 37.75 -13.56 -25.33
C PRO A 33 37.91 -12.48 -26.41
N PRO A 34 36.86 -11.71 -26.76
CA PRO A 34 37.06 -10.44 -27.42
C PRO A 34 37.78 -9.52 -26.44
N ALA A 35 39.05 -9.25 -26.75
CA ALA A 35 39.88 -8.29 -26.05
C ALA A 35 39.34 -6.87 -26.29
N ASP A 36 38.31 -6.46 -25.55
CA ASP A 36 38.05 -5.04 -25.23
C ASP A 36 36.87 -4.76 -24.27
N LEU A 37 36.46 -5.72 -23.43
CA LEU A 37 35.54 -5.39 -22.34
C LEU A 37 36.32 -4.96 -21.10
N LYS A 38 36.56 -3.65 -20.99
CA LYS A 38 37.02 -3.01 -19.75
C LYS A 38 36.03 -3.35 -18.63
N ILE A 39 36.42 -4.29 -17.77
CA ILE A 39 35.72 -4.67 -16.53
C ILE A 39 35.39 -3.44 -15.65
N SER A 40 36.11 -2.33 -15.84
CA SER A 40 35.90 -1.04 -15.19
C SER A 40 34.68 -0.23 -15.67
N GLN A 41 33.96 -0.66 -16.71
CA GLN A 41 32.75 0.04 -17.22
C GLN A 41 31.44 -0.72 -16.99
N LEU A 42 31.47 -1.89 -16.36
CA LEU A 42 30.24 -2.49 -15.87
C LEU A 42 29.75 -1.65 -14.68
N PRO A 43 28.49 -1.17 -14.65
CA PRO A 43 27.95 -0.59 -13.44
C PRO A 43 28.12 -1.61 -12.33
N SER A 44 28.71 -1.19 -11.20
CA SER A 44 28.85 -2.05 -10.04
C SER A 44 27.49 -2.68 -9.75
N PRO A 45 27.38 -3.98 -9.44
CA PRO A 45 26.10 -4.61 -9.12
C PRO A 45 25.36 -3.90 -7.97
N ASN A 46 26.07 -3.07 -7.19
CA ASN A 46 25.47 -2.24 -6.14
C ASN A 46 24.87 -0.91 -6.62
N ASP A 47 25.33 -0.33 -7.74
CA ASP A 47 24.96 1.05 -8.12
C ASP A 47 23.58 1.14 -8.80
N THR A 48 23.09 0.03 -9.35
CA THR A 48 21.70 -0.11 -9.84
C THR A 48 20.75 -0.66 -8.77
N LEU A 49 21.30 -1.16 -7.65
CA LEU A 49 20.57 -1.74 -6.52
C LEU A 49 20.30 -0.74 -5.38
N GLU A 50 20.85 0.47 -5.40
CA GLU A 50 20.35 1.58 -4.57
C GLU A 50 19.01 2.13 -5.09
N GLN A 51 18.11 1.24 -5.50
CA GLN A 51 16.69 1.56 -5.51
C GLN A 51 16.32 1.81 -4.05
N ASN A 52 16.20 3.10 -3.72
CA ASN A 52 15.82 3.59 -2.40
C ASN A 52 14.36 3.22 -2.07
N TRP A 53 14.11 1.91 -1.90
CA TRP A 53 12.81 1.36 -1.55
C TRP A 53 12.30 1.93 -0.24
N ASP A 54 13.21 2.21 0.70
CA ASP A 54 12.90 2.87 1.96
C ASP A 54 12.27 4.24 1.71
N ASN A 55 12.93 5.11 0.94
CA ASN A 55 12.41 6.44 0.58
C ASN A 55 11.09 6.35 -0.20
N LEU A 56 10.98 5.41 -1.15
CA LEU A 56 9.75 5.21 -1.90
C LEU A 56 8.60 4.76 -0.98
N SER A 57 8.89 3.87 -0.03
CA SER A 57 7.89 3.39 0.91
C SER A 57 7.45 4.43 1.92
N ASP A 58 8.40 5.23 2.41
CA ASP A 58 8.12 6.34 3.31
C ASP A 58 7.23 7.39 2.63
N MET A 59 7.46 7.63 1.34
CA MET A 59 6.63 8.52 0.52
C MET A 59 5.23 7.94 0.30
N VAL A 60 5.12 6.70 -0.16
CA VAL A 60 3.85 6.05 -0.53
C VAL A 60 2.98 5.79 0.70
N LEU A 61 3.59 5.40 1.82
CA LEU A 61 2.92 5.14 3.10
C LEU A 61 2.97 6.34 4.04
N HIS A 62 3.34 7.53 3.53
CA HIS A 62 3.29 8.74 4.32
C HIS A 62 1.87 8.93 4.87
N THR A 63 1.73 9.28 6.15
CA THR A 63 0.42 9.35 6.83
C THR A 63 -0.56 10.25 6.09
N ARG A 64 -0.05 11.34 5.49
CA ARG A 64 -0.87 12.23 4.68
C ARG A 64 -1.42 11.55 3.43
N ALA A 65 -0.58 10.83 2.68
CA ALA A 65 -1.00 10.09 1.48
C ALA A 65 -2.03 9.01 1.82
N LEU A 66 -1.82 8.30 2.93
CA LEU A 66 -2.81 7.35 3.45
C LEU A 66 -4.14 8.04 3.75
N GLY A 67 -4.14 9.19 4.43
CA GLY A 67 -5.38 9.88 4.76
C GLY A 67 -6.10 10.51 3.58
N GLU A 68 -5.33 11.04 2.64
CA GLU A 68 -5.83 11.72 1.44
C GLU A 68 -6.43 10.74 0.43
N HIS A 69 -5.79 9.58 0.20
CA HIS A 69 -6.23 8.64 -0.83
C HIS A 69 -7.00 7.46 -0.27
N VAL A 70 -6.47 6.79 0.76
CA VAL A 70 -7.11 5.60 1.34
C VAL A 70 -8.22 6.00 2.30
N GLY A 71 -7.92 6.93 3.22
CA GLY A 71 -8.86 7.41 4.22
C GLY A 71 -10.06 8.14 3.61
N ALA A 72 -9.85 8.91 2.56
CA ALA A 72 -10.94 9.54 1.81
C ALA A 72 -11.76 8.53 1.03
N ALA A 73 -11.13 7.55 0.35
CA ALA A 73 -11.85 6.48 -0.33
C ALA A 73 -12.74 5.66 0.61
N TRP A 74 -12.30 5.47 1.86
CA TRP A 74 -13.07 4.80 2.92
C TRP A 74 -14.07 5.73 3.63
N GLN A 75 -14.09 7.01 3.30
CA GLN A 75 -14.94 8.04 3.92
C GLN A 75 -14.82 8.06 5.45
N LEU A 76 -13.59 7.90 5.96
CA LEU A 76 -13.34 7.74 7.40
C LEU A 76 -13.84 8.93 8.21
N GLU A 77 -13.85 10.13 7.65
CA GLU A 77 -14.40 11.34 8.29
C GLU A 77 -15.86 11.23 8.71
N LYS A 78 -16.63 10.34 8.08
CA LYS A 78 -18.06 10.17 8.38
C LYS A 78 -18.29 9.28 9.60
N VAL A 79 -17.30 8.47 9.97
CA VAL A 79 -17.45 7.43 11.01
C VAL A 79 -16.45 7.59 12.15
N MET A 80 -15.27 8.16 11.88
CA MET A 80 -14.24 8.37 12.88
C MET A 80 -14.64 9.52 13.81
N ARG A 81 -14.36 9.37 15.10
CA ARG A 81 -14.50 10.47 16.06
C ARG A 81 -13.26 11.35 15.95
N TRP A 82 -13.44 12.59 15.49
CA TRP A 82 -12.38 13.58 15.39
C TRP A 82 -12.94 14.98 15.64
N VAL A 83 -12.07 15.90 16.02
CA VAL A 83 -12.41 17.31 16.24
C VAL A 83 -11.52 18.14 15.32
N PRO A 84 -12.09 18.99 14.45
CA PRO A 84 -11.29 19.88 13.62
C PRO A 84 -10.62 20.95 14.48
N ASN A 85 -9.33 21.20 14.20
CA ASN A 85 -8.67 22.39 14.73
C ASN A 85 -9.04 23.57 13.82
N PHE A 86 -10.12 24.27 14.15
CA PHE A 86 -10.45 25.52 13.49
C PHE A 86 -9.60 26.63 14.11
N ASP A 87 -8.74 27.28 13.33
CA ASP A 87 -8.26 28.60 13.71
C ASP A 87 -9.44 29.56 13.51
N HIS A 88 -9.85 30.23 14.59
CA HIS A 88 -10.93 31.23 14.58
C HIS A 88 -10.57 32.53 13.84
N HIS A 89 -9.56 32.52 12.96
CA HIS A 89 -9.28 33.65 12.09
C HIS A 89 -10.31 33.70 10.96
N ILE A 90 -11.41 34.39 11.25
CA ILE A 90 -12.43 34.78 10.29
C ILE A 90 -11.74 35.67 9.25
N ASP A 91 -11.55 35.13 8.06
CA ASP A 91 -11.23 35.95 6.91
C ASP A 91 -12.48 36.82 6.62
N PRO A 92 -12.36 38.16 6.54
CA PRO A 92 -13.52 39.06 6.39
C PRO A 92 -14.28 38.89 5.07
N SER A 93 -13.82 37.99 4.19
CA SER A 93 -14.43 37.67 2.90
C SER A 93 -15.61 36.70 2.98
N GLY A 94 -15.91 36.11 4.15
CA GLY A 94 -17.06 35.19 4.32
C GLY A 94 -16.94 33.88 3.52
N THR A 95 -15.81 33.65 2.86
CA THR A 95 -15.51 32.40 2.17
C THR A 95 -15.20 31.37 3.24
N ARG A 96 -16.16 30.47 3.50
CA ARG A 96 -15.91 29.33 4.39
C ARG A 96 -14.64 28.65 3.90
N ALA A 97 -13.63 28.53 4.76
CA ALA A 97 -12.47 27.65 4.58
C ALA A 97 -12.91 26.18 4.59
N GLY A 98 -13.82 25.82 3.68
CA GLY A 98 -14.64 24.60 3.70
C GLY A 98 -14.40 23.67 2.52
N GLU A 99 -13.60 24.05 1.54
CA GLU A 99 -13.27 23.19 0.39
C GLU A 99 -11.81 22.69 0.38
N GLY A 100 -10.90 23.38 1.08
CA GLY A 100 -9.54 22.91 1.32
C GLY A 100 -9.48 22.23 2.69
N GLY A 101 -9.75 20.92 2.76
CA GLY A 101 -9.87 20.16 4.01
C GLY A 101 -8.81 20.50 5.06
N SER A 102 -9.22 20.63 6.33
CA SER A 102 -8.33 21.01 7.43
C SER A 102 -7.02 20.21 7.36
N PRO A 103 -5.84 20.84 7.43
CA PRO A 103 -4.56 20.14 7.23
C PRO A 103 -4.35 18.99 8.21
N GLY A 104 -4.99 19.04 9.38
CA GLY A 104 -5.00 17.95 10.37
C GLY A 104 -5.85 16.73 9.96
N LEU A 105 -6.87 16.90 9.13
CA LEU A 105 -7.82 15.85 8.76
C LEU A 105 -7.14 14.68 8.05
N TYR A 106 -6.28 14.96 7.07
CA TYR A 106 -5.54 13.90 6.35
C TYR A 106 -4.62 13.14 7.30
N LYS A 107 -3.95 13.81 8.23
CA LYS A 107 -3.10 13.15 9.22
C LYS A 107 -3.91 12.22 10.13
N ILE A 108 -5.08 12.67 10.59
CA ILE A 108 -5.98 11.87 11.44
C ILE A 108 -6.48 10.66 10.64
N ARG A 109 -7.02 10.86 9.43
CA ARG A 109 -7.48 9.77 8.57
C ARG A 109 -6.38 8.73 8.31
N GLY A 110 -5.17 9.16 7.98
CA GLY A 110 -4.04 8.26 7.75
C GLY A 110 -3.67 7.45 9.00
N THR A 111 -3.68 8.09 10.16
CA THR A 111 -3.47 7.41 11.44
C THR A 111 -4.57 6.39 11.72
N THR A 112 -5.82 6.71 11.37
CA THR A 112 -6.95 5.78 11.47
C THR A 112 -6.79 4.59 10.52
N VAL A 113 -6.31 4.79 9.28
CA VAL A 113 -6.00 3.68 8.36
C VAL A 113 -4.95 2.74 8.96
N GLU A 114 -3.87 3.30 9.52
CA GLU A 114 -2.85 2.49 10.21
C GLU A 114 -3.43 1.73 11.40
N ALA A 115 -4.31 2.35 12.19
CA ALA A 115 -4.97 1.70 13.31
C ALA A 115 -5.87 0.54 12.86
N VAL A 116 -6.65 0.72 11.79
CA VAL A 116 -7.51 -0.32 11.21
C VAL A 116 -6.68 -1.51 10.74
N VAL A 117 -5.59 -1.27 10.01
CA VAL A 117 -4.70 -2.34 9.53
C VAL A 117 -4.06 -3.08 10.72
N GLY A 118 -3.63 -2.34 11.74
CA GLY A 118 -3.10 -2.93 12.97
C GLY A 118 -4.13 -3.80 13.71
N GLY A 119 -5.38 -3.35 13.80
CA GLY A 119 -6.48 -4.09 14.39
C GLY A 119 -6.84 -5.35 13.60
N VAL A 120 -6.87 -5.27 12.26
CA VAL A 120 -7.10 -6.45 11.40
C VAL A 120 -5.98 -7.47 11.54
N PHE A 121 -4.73 -7.02 11.57
CA PHE A 121 -3.58 -7.90 11.78
C PHE A 121 -3.65 -8.58 13.15
N TYR A 122 -3.98 -7.83 14.20
CA TYR A 122 -4.06 -8.36 15.56
C TYR A 122 -5.22 -9.36 15.72
N GLN A 123 -6.40 -9.04 15.20
CA GLN A 123 -7.61 -9.83 15.40
C GLN A 123 -7.72 -11.04 14.45
N PHE A 124 -7.29 -10.88 13.20
CA PHE A 124 -7.51 -11.87 12.13
C PHE A 124 -6.21 -12.40 11.51
N GLY A 125 -5.05 -11.91 11.96
CA GLY A 125 -3.73 -12.38 11.54
C GLY A 125 -3.23 -11.77 10.22
N GLY A 126 -2.02 -12.19 9.84
CA GLY A 126 -1.29 -11.64 8.70
C GLY A 126 -1.97 -11.87 7.34
N VAL A 127 -2.63 -13.00 7.13
CA VAL A 127 -3.28 -13.30 5.84
C VAL A 127 -4.42 -12.32 5.53
N ALA A 128 -5.24 -12.00 6.54
CA ALA A 128 -6.34 -11.03 6.40
C ALA A 128 -5.80 -9.62 6.16
N ALA A 129 -4.77 -9.21 6.90
CA ALA A 129 -4.15 -7.89 6.75
C ALA A 129 -3.43 -7.74 5.40
N HIS A 130 -2.73 -8.77 4.94
CA HIS A 130 -2.09 -8.81 3.62
C HIS A 130 -3.12 -8.65 2.50
N ARG A 131 -4.26 -9.33 2.64
CA ARG A 131 -5.35 -9.24 1.68
C ARG A 131 -6.03 -7.87 1.69
N LEU A 132 -6.29 -7.31 2.87
CA LEU A 132 -6.75 -5.93 3.01
C LEU A 132 -5.80 -4.96 2.29
N PHE A 133 -4.49 -5.09 2.50
CA PHE A 133 -3.49 -4.24 1.88
C PHE A 133 -3.58 -4.25 0.35
N HIS A 134 -3.49 -5.43 -0.28
CA HIS A 134 -3.47 -5.53 -1.73
C HIS A 134 -4.81 -5.22 -2.42
N THR A 135 -5.93 -5.33 -1.71
CA THR A 135 -7.26 -5.16 -2.32
C THR A 135 -7.96 -3.85 -1.95
N ARG A 136 -7.55 -3.16 -0.88
CA ARG A 136 -8.23 -1.95 -0.36
C ARG A 136 -7.32 -0.78 -0.03
N ILE A 137 -6.00 -0.96 -0.06
CA ILE A 137 -5.04 0.09 0.28
C ILE A 137 -4.16 0.38 -0.92
N LEU A 138 -3.36 -0.60 -1.34
CA LEU A 138 -2.39 -0.46 -2.43
C LEU A 138 -3.00 0.04 -3.74
N PRO A 139 -4.20 -0.38 -4.17
CA PRO A 139 -4.83 0.16 -5.38
C PRO A 139 -5.06 1.68 -5.35
N HIS A 140 -5.34 2.26 -4.17
CA HIS A 140 -5.52 3.69 -4.01
C HIS A 140 -4.20 4.46 -3.95
N LEU A 141 -3.08 3.77 -3.78
CA LEU A 141 -1.73 4.36 -3.74
C LEU A 141 -0.94 4.10 -5.04
N ALA A 142 -1.50 3.33 -5.98
CA ALA A 142 -0.80 2.87 -7.18
C ALA A 142 -0.27 4.02 -8.05
N PHE A 143 -0.91 5.19 -8.02
CA PHE A 143 -0.49 6.35 -8.80
C PHE A 143 0.79 7.02 -8.23
N LEU A 144 1.07 6.86 -6.92
CA LEU A 144 2.30 7.32 -6.26
C LEU A 144 3.49 6.39 -6.54
N LEU A 145 3.21 5.17 -7.02
CA LEU A 145 4.25 4.24 -7.41
C LEU A 145 4.76 4.55 -8.82
N PRO A 146 6.03 4.20 -9.10
CA PRO A 146 6.54 4.18 -10.46
C PRO A 146 5.66 3.34 -11.39
N THR A 147 5.62 3.74 -12.67
CA THR A 147 4.66 3.21 -13.66
C THR A 147 4.78 1.69 -13.84
N GLU A 148 5.98 1.14 -13.69
CA GLU A 148 6.29 -0.28 -13.74
C GLU A 148 5.54 -1.11 -12.69
N TYR A 149 5.21 -0.53 -11.54
CA TYR A 149 4.51 -1.22 -10.45
C TYR A 149 2.99 -1.17 -10.57
N ARG A 150 2.44 -0.30 -11.42
CA ARG A 150 0.98 -0.13 -11.55
C ARG A 150 0.28 -1.41 -12.03
N LYS A 151 0.82 -2.05 -13.07
CA LYS A 151 0.29 -3.33 -13.59
C LYS A 151 0.39 -4.46 -12.55
N PRO A 152 1.54 -4.65 -11.86
CA PRO A 152 1.65 -5.54 -10.72
C PRO A 152 0.62 -5.30 -9.60
N VAL A 153 0.35 -4.05 -9.24
CA VAL A 153 -0.66 -3.72 -8.21
C VAL A 153 -2.04 -4.20 -8.64
N GLU A 154 -2.46 -3.91 -9.88
CA GLU A 154 -3.74 -4.36 -10.41
C GLU A 154 -3.82 -5.89 -10.46
N ALA A 155 -2.75 -6.55 -10.91
CA ALA A 155 -2.68 -8.01 -10.98
C ALA A 155 -2.77 -8.66 -9.58
N ALA A 156 -2.07 -8.11 -8.59
CA ALA A 156 -2.14 -8.57 -7.20
C ALA A 156 -3.54 -8.39 -6.61
N CYS A 157 -4.17 -7.23 -6.86
CA CYS A 157 -5.55 -6.96 -6.44
C CYS A 157 -6.52 -7.96 -7.05
N LYS A 158 -6.46 -8.18 -8.39
CA LYS A 158 -7.30 -9.15 -9.11
C LYS A 158 -7.10 -10.58 -8.60
N ARG A 159 -5.86 -11.01 -8.40
CA ARG A 159 -5.51 -12.35 -7.89
C ARG A 159 -6.12 -12.62 -6.51
N LEU A 160 -6.28 -11.60 -5.69
CA LEU A 160 -6.89 -11.70 -4.35
C LEU A 160 -8.41 -11.47 -4.34
N GLY A 161 -9.04 -11.44 -5.51
CA GLY A 161 -10.49 -11.29 -5.69
C GLY A 161 -10.95 -9.85 -5.97
N GLY A 162 -10.08 -8.86 -5.91
CA GLY A 162 -10.42 -7.48 -6.26
C GLY A 162 -11.02 -6.64 -5.12
N PRO A 163 -11.49 -5.42 -5.44
CA PRO A 163 -11.82 -4.36 -4.48
C PRO A 163 -13.16 -4.53 -3.75
N SER A 164 -13.90 -5.62 -3.98
CA SER A 164 -15.21 -5.85 -3.33
C SER A 164 -15.30 -7.18 -2.57
N VAL A 165 -14.32 -8.08 -2.69
CA VAL A 165 -14.42 -9.40 -2.07
C VAL A 165 -14.22 -9.31 -0.54
N PRO A 166 -14.97 -10.10 0.27
CA PRO A 166 -14.84 -10.09 1.74
C PRO A 166 -13.41 -10.38 2.14
N ILE A 167 -12.82 -9.62 3.07
CA ILE A 167 -11.40 -9.73 3.45
C ILE A 167 -11.10 -11.04 4.17
N LEU A 168 -12.01 -11.46 5.05
CA LEU A 168 -11.87 -12.64 5.89
C LEU A 168 -12.19 -13.90 5.11
N LEU A 169 -11.33 -14.91 5.25
CA LEU A 169 -11.66 -16.27 4.82
C LEU A 169 -12.71 -16.87 5.78
N PRO A 170 -13.54 -17.83 5.33
CA PRO A 170 -14.54 -18.47 6.18
C PRO A 170 -13.95 -19.07 7.48
N SER A 171 -12.72 -19.55 7.42
CA SER A 171 -11.97 -20.08 8.58
C SER A 171 -11.56 -19.01 9.60
N GLN A 172 -11.57 -17.73 9.23
CA GLN A 172 -11.20 -16.60 10.08
C GLN A 172 -12.43 -15.86 10.65
N LEU A 173 -13.64 -16.29 10.28
CA LEU A 173 -14.87 -15.73 10.83
C LEU A 173 -15.10 -16.28 12.25
N PRO A 174 -15.41 -15.42 13.23
CA PRO A 174 -15.94 -15.89 14.52
C PRO A 174 -17.19 -16.75 14.28
N HIS A 175 -17.36 -17.83 15.06
CA HIS A 175 -18.48 -18.77 14.91
C HIS A 175 -19.87 -18.10 14.89
N GLN A 176 -19.99 -16.90 15.47
CA GLN A 176 -21.21 -16.11 15.51
C GLN A 176 -21.60 -15.47 14.16
N GLN A 177 -20.66 -15.26 13.22
CA GLN A 177 -20.93 -14.67 11.89
C GLN A 177 -21.32 -15.73 10.84
N LEU A 178 -20.87 -16.97 10.99
CA LEU A 178 -21.24 -18.09 10.12
C LEU A 178 -22.75 -18.40 10.14
N LYS A 179 -23.44 -18.08 11.24
CA LYS A 179 -24.88 -18.31 11.42
C LYS A 179 -25.76 -17.30 10.65
N ASN A 180 -25.26 -16.08 10.41
CA ASN A 180 -26.06 -15.02 9.79
C ASN A 180 -26.05 -15.06 8.25
N THR A 181 -25.04 -15.67 7.64
CA THR A 181 -24.96 -15.80 6.18
C THR A 181 -25.89 -16.89 5.62
N GLY A 182 -26.37 -17.80 6.47
CA GLY A 182 -27.34 -18.83 6.09
C GLY A 182 -28.81 -18.42 6.20
N ALA A 183 -29.11 -17.21 6.69
CA ALA A 183 -30.48 -16.79 6.99
C ALA A 183 -31.10 -15.80 5.97
N THR A 184 -30.35 -15.37 4.95
CA THR A 184 -30.80 -14.42 3.92
C THR A 184 -30.99 -15.03 2.53
N SER A 185 -31.26 -16.33 2.46
CA SER A 185 -31.82 -16.96 1.25
C SER A 185 -33.21 -17.51 1.56
N VAL A 186 -34.21 -16.62 1.53
CA VAL A 186 -35.62 -16.96 1.32
C VAL A 186 -36.21 -15.91 0.39
#